data_AF-A0A3A3A5C4-F1
#
_entry.id   AF-A0A3A3A5C4-F1
#
_cell.length_a   1.000
_cell.length_b   1.000
_cell.length_c   1.000
_cell.angle_alpha   90.00
_cell.angle_beta   90.00
_cell.angle_gamma   90.00
#
_symmetry.space_group_name_H-M   'P 1'
#
loop_
_entity.id
_entity.type
_entity.pdbx_description
1 polymer ?
#
loop_
_entity_poly.entity_id
_entity_poly.type
_entity_poly.pdbx_seq_one_letter_code
_entity_poly.pdbx_strand_id
1 'polypeptide(L)'
;MIQLKTLLNCIDNSGAAVVECVNVLKKKRAGTVGDRIVVVVQRQRNFDTGIGVSAANKVRRGDIRHAVIVRVKKEMRRPDGSYLKFDDNACVLINKSGDPIGTRMSG
;
A
#
# COMPACT_ATOMS: atom_id res chain seq x y z
N MET A 1 9.48 0.25 8.94
CA MET A 1 8.74 1.36 9.57
C MET A 1 8.33 2.29 8.47
N ILE A 2 7.08 2.74 8.48
CA ILE A 2 6.48 3.60 7.48
C ILE A 2 6.12 4.92 8.15
N GLN A 3 6.51 6.04 7.56
CA GLN A 3 6.27 7.39 8.08
C GLN A 3 5.77 8.32 6.97
N LEU A 4 5.48 9.57 7.31
CA LEU A 4 5.12 10.59 6.33
C LEU A 4 6.13 10.64 5.17
N LYS A 5 5.63 10.79 3.94
CA LYS A 5 6.39 10.77 2.67
C LYS A 5 7.10 9.45 2.32
N THR A 6 6.87 8.38 3.07
CA THR A 6 7.42 7.06 2.70
C THR A 6 6.72 6.54 1.45
N LEU A 7 7.49 6.13 0.44
CA LEU A 7 6.98 5.42 -0.72
C LEU A 7 6.81 3.93 -0.42
N LEU A 8 5.68 3.37 -0.86
CA LEU A 8 5.36 1.95 -0.75
C LEU A 8 4.94 1.40 -2.11
N ASN A 9 5.31 0.15 -2.35
CA ASN A 9 4.78 -0.60 -3.48
C ASN A 9 3.35 -1.02 -3.17
N CYS A 10 2.43 -0.68 -4.06
CA CYS A 10 1.09 -1.23 -3.98
C CYS A 10 1.12 -2.61 -4.64
N ILE A 11 0.73 -3.66 -3.90
CA ILE A 11 0.81 -5.05 -4.35
C ILE A 11 -0.56 -5.69 -4.65
N ASP A 12 -1.61 -4.89 -4.74
CA ASP A 12 -2.92 -5.37 -5.19
C ASP A 12 -3.13 -5.12 -6.70
N ASN A 13 -4.24 -5.57 -7.27
CA ASN A 13 -4.64 -5.27 -8.66
C ASN A 13 -5.58 -4.06 -8.77
N SER A 14 -5.53 -3.10 -7.86
CA SER A 14 -6.38 -1.89 -7.92
C SER A 14 -6.03 -0.95 -9.08
N GLY A 15 -4.80 -1.05 -9.59
CA GLY A 15 -4.22 -0.16 -10.59
C GLY A 15 -3.11 0.73 -10.05
N ALA A 16 -2.94 0.87 -8.73
CA ALA A 16 -1.79 1.59 -8.17
C ALA A 16 -0.51 0.74 -8.27
N ALA A 17 0.61 1.40 -8.60
CA ALA A 17 1.95 0.79 -8.60
C ALA A 17 2.75 1.25 -7.39
N VAL A 18 2.82 2.57 -7.19
CA VAL A 18 3.56 3.21 -6.10
C VAL A 18 2.67 4.24 -5.43
N VAL A 19 2.67 4.23 -4.10
CA VAL A 19 1.90 5.18 -3.28
C VAL A 19 2.80 5.84 -2.24
N GLU A 20 2.45 7.04 -1.83
CA GLU A 20 3.15 7.81 -0.80
C GLU A 20 2.29 7.90 0.47
N CYS A 21 2.87 7.60 1.63
CA CYS A 21 2.20 7.74 2.91
C CYS A 21 2.03 9.21 3.31
N VAL A 22 0.78 9.61 3.56
CA VAL A 22 0.41 10.96 4.00
C VAL A 22 -0.03 10.98 5.47
N ASN A 23 -0.52 9.86 6.00
CA ASN A 23 -0.87 9.76 7.42
C ASN A 23 -0.81 8.32 7.92
N VAL A 24 -0.35 8.11 9.15
CA VAL A 24 -0.45 6.83 9.84
C VAL A 24 -1.62 6.92 10.82
N LEU A 25 -2.66 6.14 10.61
CA LEU A 25 -3.86 6.23 11.44
C LEU A 25 -3.59 5.68 12.84
N LYS A 26 -4.15 6.33 13.86
CA LYS A 26 -4.07 5.93 15.28
C LYS A 26 -2.66 5.95 15.90
N LYS A 27 -1.62 6.39 15.19
CA LYS A 27 -0.24 6.48 15.68
C LYS A 27 0.36 7.85 15.39
N LYS A 28 1.13 8.40 16.33
CA LYS A 28 1.81 9.70 16.17
C LYS A 28 3.12 9.66 15.39
N ARG A 29 3.75 8.47 15.25
CA ARG A 29 5.11 8.33 14.72
C ARG A 29 5.13 7.53 13.42
N ALA A 30 5.29 6.21 13.53
CA ALA A 30 5.49 5.34 12.39
C ALA A 30 4.51 4.14 12.42
N GLY A 31 4.11 3.73 11.23
CA GLY A 31 3.38 2.49 10.97
C GLY A 31 4.31 1.30 10.81
N THR A 32 3.77 0.14 11.15
CA THR A 32 4.32 -1.20 11.05
C THR A 32 3.34 -2.09 10.29
N VAL A 33 3.71 -3.36 10.04
CA VAL A 33 2.80 -4.32 9.37
C VAL A 33 1.48 -4.40 10.12
N GLY A 34 0.37 -4.39 9.38
CA GLY A 34 -1.00 -4.42 9.90
C GLY A 34 -1.63 -3.04 10.19
N ASP A 35 -0.84 -1.97 10.25
CA ASP A 35 -1.39 -0.63 10.49
C ASP A 35 -2.08 -0.06 9.24
N ARG A 36 -3.16 0.69 9.48
CA ARG A 36 -3.86 1.45 8.45
C ARG A 36 -3.18 2.81 8.22
N ILE A 37 -3.01 3.18 6.96
CA ILE A 37 -2.41 4.43 6.54
C ILE A 37 -3.29 5.12 5.49
N VAL A 38 -3.13 6.43 5.33
CA VAL A 38 -3.66 7.21 4.21
C VAL A 38 -2.52 7.45 3.23
N VAL A 39 -2.77 7.20 1.96
CA VAL A 39 -1.77 7.29 0.90
C VAL A 39 -2.27 8.11 -0.29
N VAL A 40 -1.34 8.70 -1.02
CA VAL A 40 -1.58 9.29 -2.35
C VAL A 40 -0.96 8.40 -3.41
N VAL A 41 -1.70 8.12 -4.49
CA VAL A 41 -1.19 7.33 -5.62
C VAL A 41 -0.20 8.17 -6.42
N GLN A 42 1.07 7.76 -6.44
CA GLN A 42 2.13 8.47 -7.17
C GLN A 42 2.34 7.91 -8.57
N ARG A 43 2.19 6.59 -8.74
CA ARG A 43 2.32 5.90 -10.03
C ARG A 43 1.20 4.87 -10.19
N GLN A 44 0.60 4.85 -11.36
CA GLN A 44 -0.37 3.84 -11.78
C GLN A 44 0.35 2.73 -12.57
N ARG A 45 -0.16 1.51 -12.53
CA ARG A 45 0.26 0.47 -13.48
C ARG A 45 -0.37 0.78 -14.82
N ASN A 46 0.46 0.94 -15.85
CA ASN A 46 -0.02 1.05 -17.23
C ASN A 46 -0.49 -0.34 -17.65
N PHE A 47 -1.80 -0.52 -17.84
CA PHE A 47 -2.29 -1.68 -18.58
C PHE A 47 -2.11 -1.35 -20.05
N ASP A 48 -1.01 -1.84 -20.63
CA ASP A 48 -0.67 -1.68 -22.04
C ASP A 48 -1.58 -2.54 -22.92
N THR A 49 -2.83 -2.11 -23.09
CA THR A 49 -3.71 -2.69 -24.11
C THR A 49 -4.52 -1.57 -24.74
N GLY A 50 -4.17 -1.21 -25.98
CA GLY A 50 -4.90 -0.30 -26.88
C GLY A 50 -6.28 -0.81 -27.31
N ILE A 51 -6.98 -1.54 -26.44
CA ILE A 51 -8.39 -1.88 -26.57
C ILE A 51 -9.07 -1.18 -25.40
N GLY A 52 -10.06 -0.34 -25.70
CA GLY A 52 -10.66 0.66 -24.82
C GLY A 52 -10.61 0.34 -23.34
N VAL A 53 -10.11 1.32 -22.56
CA VAL A 53 -10.11 1.37 -21.09
C VAL A 53 -11.43 0.84 -20.55
N SER A 54 -11.49 -0.47 -20.30
CA SER A 54 -12.71 -1.13 -19.89
C SER A 54 -12.89 -0.94 -18.40
N ALA A 55 -13.09 0.30 -17.94
CA ALA A 55 -13.50 0.63 -16.56
C ALA A 55 -12.66 -0.03 -15.42
N ALA A 56 -11.48 -0.61 -15.70
CA ALA A 56 -10.81 -1.60 -14.84
C ALA A 56 -9.74 -1.02 -13.92
N ASN A 57 -9.31 0.22 -14.15
CA ASN A 57 -8.42 0.94 -13.23
C ASN A 57 -9.26 1.64 -12.16
N LYS A 58 -9.35 1.04 -10.96
CA LYS A 58 -10.14 1.59 -9.83
C LYS A 58 -9.53 2.86 -9.23
N VAL A 59 -8.25 3.13 -9.51
CA VAL A 59 -7.49 4.25 -8.93
C VAL A 59 -6.66 4.98 -9.97
N ARG A 60 -6.55 6.31 -9.83
CA ARG A 60 -5.77 7.20 -10.70
C ARG A 60 -4.60 7.80 -9.93
N ARG A 61 -3.58 8.30 -10.64
CA ARG A 61 -2.52 9.12 -10.04
C ARG A 61 -3.13 10.36 -9.36
N GLY A 62 -2.69 10.66 -8.16
CA GLY A 62 -3.20 11.75 -7.31
C GLY A 62 -4.34 11.34 -6.38
N ASP A 63 -4.95 10.17 -6.56
CA ASP A 63 -6.02 9.70 -5.67
C ASP A 63 -5.51 9.54 -4.24
N ILE A 64 -6.28 10.05 -3.28
CA ILE A 64 -6.10 9.79 -1.86
C ILE A 64 -6.90 8.54 -1.48
N ARG A 65 -6.22 7.52 -0.94
CA ARG A 65 -6.82 6.23 -0.57
C ARG A 65 -6.36 5.79 0.82
N HIS A 66 -7.09 4.83 1.39
CA HIS A 66 -6.62 4.11 2.57
C HIS A 66 -5.84 2.87 2.14
N ALA A 67 -4.88 2.46 2.95
CA ALA A 67 -4.10 1.26 2.71
C ALA A 67 -3.74 0.56 4.03
N VAL A 68 -3.40 -0.72 3.95
CA VAL A 68 -2.81 -1.50 5.06
C VAL A 68 -1.38 -1.84 4.70
N ILE A 69 -0.46 -1.64 5.63
CA ILE A 69 0.94 -2.03 5.47
C ILE A 69 1.05 -3.56 5.59
N VAL A 70 1.65 -4.21 4.59
CA VAL A 70 1.79 -5.68 4.57
C VAL A 70 3.25 -6.12 4.67
N ARG A 71 4.19 -5.29 4.21
CA ARG A 71 5.64 -5.54 4.33
C ARG A 71 6.36 -4.26 4.73
N VAL A 72 7.42 -4.42 5.52
CA VAL A 72 8.31 -3.32 5.90
C VAL A 72 9.77 -3.75 5.82
N LYS A 73 10.60 -2.88 5.24
CA LYS A 73 12.05 -3.13 5.08
C LYS A 73 12.84 -3.06 6.39
N LYS A 74 12.32 -2.32 7.37
CA LYS A 74 12.90 -2.27 8.73
C LYS A 74 12.57 -3.57 9.44
N GLU A 75 13.57 -4.19 10.05
CA GLU A 75 13.39 -5.40 10.84
C GLU A 75 12.37 -5.21 11.97
N MET A 76 11.55 -6.24 12.18
CA MET A 76 10.57 -6.32 13.24
C MET A 76 10.89 -7.52 14.12
N ARG A 77 10.96 -7.30 15.43
CA ARG A 77 11.15 -8.38 16.41
C ARG A 77 9.83 -9.10 16.65
N ARG A 78 9.84 -10.42 16.53
CA ARG A 78 8.71 -11.30 16.87
C ARG A 78 8.75 -11.69 18.36
N PRO A 79 7.63 -12.17 18.93
CA PRO A 79 7.57 -12.58 20.34
C PRO A 79 8.57 -13.68 20.73
N ASP A 80 8.92 -14.55 19.78
CA ASP A 80 9.92 -15.61 19.96
C ASP A 80 11.38 -15.10 19.95
N GLY A 81 11.59 -13.80 19.75
CA GLY A 81 12.91 -13.17 19.68
C GLY A 81 13.54 -13.16 18.30
N SER A 82 12.96 -13.84 17.31
CA SER A 82 13.42 -13.79 15.92
C SER A 82 13.14 -12.41 15.30
N TYR A 83 13.89 -12.06 14.25
CA TYR A 83 13.69 -10.83 13.48
C TYR A 83 13.18 -11.15 12.08
N LEU A 84 12.13 -10.45 11.65
CA LEU A 84 11.61 -10.52 10.29
C LEU A 84 11.98 -9.23 9.55
N LYS A 85 12.56 -9.37 8.36
CA LYS A 85 12.92 -8.25 7.48
C LYS A 85 12.51 -8.59 6.04
N PHE A 86 11.83 -7.65 5.39
CA PHE A 86 11.50 -7.74 3.97
C PHE A 86 12.47 -6.90 3.13
N ASP A 87 12.54 -7.15 1.83
CA ASP A 87 13.42 -6.41 0.92
C ASP A 87 12.90 -4.98 0.64
N ASP A 88 11.57 -4.80 0.67
CA ASP A 88 10.88 -3.56 0.35
C ASP A 88 9.76 -3.21 1.36
N ASN A 89 9.10 -2.06 1.11
CA ASN A 89 7.90 -1.64 1.81
C ASN A 89 6.70 -1.82 0.87
N ALA A 90 5.66 -2.50 1.33
CA ALA A 90 4.47 -2.76 0.52
C ALA A 90 3.18 -2.53 1.29
N CYS A 91 2.13 -2.19 0.55
CA CYS A 91 0.77 -2.04 1.07
C CYS A 91 -0.30 -2.54 0.07
N VAL A 92 -1.50 -2.72 0.59
CA VAL A 92 -2.72 -3.03 -0.18
C VAL A 92 -3.74 -1.93 0.04
N LEU A 93 -4.45 -1.50 -1.01
CA LEU A 93 -5.45 -0.45 -0.89
C LEU A 93 -6.76 -1.00 -0.33
N ILE A 94 -7.37 -0.24 0.56
CA ILE A 94 -8.64 -0.56 1.21
C ILE A 94 -9.60 0.62 1.11
N ASN A 95 -10.90 0.33 1.23
CA ASN A 95 -11.92 1.34 1.45
C ASN A 95 -11.90 1.84 2.92
N LYS A 96 -12.76 2.79 3.28
CA LYS A 96 -12.85 3.31 4.66
C LYS A 96 -13.34 2.26 5.67
N SER A 97 -14.21 1.33 5.24
CA SER A 97 -14.70 0.21 6.04
C SER A 97 -13.59 -0.78 6.39
N GLY A 98 -12.59 -0.91 5.52
CA GLY A 98 -11.45 -1.81 5.66
C GLY A 98 -11.39 -2.91 4.61
N ASP A 99 -12.35 -2.96 3.67
CA ASP A 99 -12.38 -3.99 2.64
C ASP A 99 -11.35 -3.68 1.53
N PRO A 100 -10.69 -4.69 0.96
CA PRO A 100 -9.76 -4.51 -0.15
C PRO A 100 -10.42 -3.88 -1.37
N ILE A 101 -9.71 -2.93 -2.01
CA ILE A 101 -10.15 -2.36 -3.30
C ILE A 101 -9.80 -3.33 -4.44
N GLY A 102 -8.61 -3.92 -4.39
CA GLY A 102 -8.21 -5.00 -5.29
C GLY A 102 -8.90 -6.32 -4.94
N THR A 103 -9.03 -7.19 -5.94
CA THR A 103 -9.52 -8.57 -5.78
C THR A 103 -8.39 -9.60 -5.67
N ARG A 104 -7.16 -9.22 -6.06
CA ARG A 104 -5.98 -10.08 -6.04
C ARG A 104 -4.77 -9.32 -5.50
N MET A 105 -3.87 -10.04 -4.84
CA MET A 105 -2.61 -9.53 -4.29
C MET A 105 -1.44 -10.38 -4.80
N SER A 106 -0.32 -9.74 -5.10
CA SER A 106 0.93 -10.40 -5.53
C SER A 106 1.95 -10.30 -4.40
N GLY A 107 2.26 -11.42 -3.76
CA GLY A 107 3.16 -11.51 -2.59
C GLY A 107 4.63 -11.63 -2.96
#